data_AF-A0A941NE84-F1
#
_entry.id   AF-A0A941NE84-F1
#
_cell.length_a   1.000
_cell.length_b   1.000
_cell.length_c   1.000
_cell.angle_alpha   90.00
_cell.angle_beta   90.00
_cell.angle_gamma   90.00
#
_symmetry.space_group_name_H-M   'P 1'
#
loop_
_entity.id
_entity.type
_entity.pdbx_description
1 polymer ?
#
loop_
_entity_poly.entity_id
_entity_poly.type
_entity_poly.pdbx_seq_one_letter_code
_entity_poly.pdbx_strand_id
1 'polypeptide(L)'
;MSALLRNTPNILTALRLAASPALVALLWRGEDYAALIVFVIAGVTDALDGFLAKRFNLQTRFGRYLDPAADKLLMLISFLALAMLGVTPIWLTALVITRDLCIVIGIGLAYLWALPLRATPSLLGKASTVVQVAYVGLVLLMLAFDIEAHVLKNFAEIAVAAFTVASGLGYAQLWLRAASHSRRTA
;
A
#
# COMPACT_ATOMS: atom_id res chain seq x y z
N MET A 1 -5.23 13.50 -31.55
CA MET A 1 -5.41 13.70 -30.11
C MET A 1 -4.54 12.68 -29.39
N SER A 2 -3.46 13.16 -28.80
CA SER A 2 -2.12 12.56 -28.78
C SER A 2 -1.96 11.33 -27.88
N ALA A 3 -1.11 10.40 -28.30
CA ALA A 3 -0.69 9.20 -27.54
C ALA A 3 -0.25 9.48 -26.09
N LEU A 4 0.10 10.73 -25.77
CA LEU A 4 0.38 11.24 -24.42
C LEU A 4 -0.81 11.11 -23.46
N LEU A 5 -2.05 11.33 -23.91
CA LEU A 5 -3.25 11.19 -23.07
C LEU A 5 -3.60 9.73 -22.73
N ARG A 6 -3.15 8.79 -23.58
CA ARG A 6 -3.38 7.35 -23.38
C ARG A 6 -2.33 6.72 -22.45
N ASN A 7 -1.17 7.36 -22.32
CA ASN A 7 -0.05 6.93 -21.48
C ASN A 7 0.10 7.75 -20.18
N THR A 8 -0.76 8.74 -19.93
CA THR A 8 -0.74 9.55 -18.71
C THR A 8 -0.73 8.70 -17.43
N PRO A 9 -1.54 7.64 -17.31
CA PRO A 9 -1.49 6.76 -16.14
C PRO A 9 -0.11 6.12 -15.97
N ASN A 10 0.47 5.56 -17.04
CA ASN A 10 1.77 4.89 -16.98
C ASN A 10 2.93 5.84 -16.58
N ILE A 11 2.88 7.10 -17.02
CA ILE A 11 3.91 8.10 -16.66
C ILE A 11 3.82 8.41 -15.16
N LEU A 12 2.61 8.53 -14.63
CA LEU A 12 2.39 8.81 -13.22
C LEU A 12 2.72 7.60 -12.33
N THR A 13 2.45 6.37 -12.80
CA THR A 13 2.95 5.14 -12.16
C THR A 13 4.49 5.13 -12.11
N ALA A 14 5.16 5.49 -13.22
CA ALA A 14 6.62 5.52 -13.28
C ALA A 14 7.21 6.61 -12.37
N LEU A 15 6.57 7.77 -12.28
CA LEU A 15 6.93 8.82 -11.34
C LEU A 15 6.78 8.35 -9.89
N ARG A 16 5.73 7.58 -9.54
CA ARG A 16 5.57 6.97 -8.20
C ARG A 16 6.66 5.94 -7.88
N LEU A 17 7.02 5.11 -8.87
CA LEU A 17 8.14 4.19 -8.73
C LEU A 17 9.45 4.93 -8.46
N ALA A 18 9.67 6.08 -9.08
CA ALA A 18 10.83 6.94 -8.82
C ALA A 18 10.71 7.73 -7.50
N ALA A 19 9.49 8.10 -7.09
CA ALA A 19 9.23 8.79 -5.82
C ALA A 19 9.57 7.91 -4.61
N SER A 20 9.43 6.59 -4.73
CA SER A 20 9.72 5.65 -3.65
C SER A 20 11.19 5.69 -3.17
N PRO A 21 12.22 5.51 -4.02
CA PRO A 21 13.62 5.68 -3.62
C PRO A 21 13.98 7.15 -3.33
N ALA A 22 13.34 8.12 -3.98
CA ALA A 22 13.55 9.53 -3.67
C ALA A 22 13.12 9.87 -2.23
N LEU A 23 11.98 9.36 -1.78
CA LEU A 23 11.49 9.50 -0.41
C LEU A 23 12.51 8.97 0.60
N VAL A 24 13.07 7.78 0.35
CA VAL A 24 14.12 7.19 1.20
C VAL A 24 15.34 8.08 1.26
N ALA A 25 15.82 8.55 0.10
CA ALA A 25 17.00 9.38 0.01
C ALA A 25 16.83 10.72 0.76
N LEU A 26 15.63 11.30 0.70
CA LEU A 26 15.31 12.53 1.43
C LEU A 26 15.27 12.30 2.94
N LEU A 27 14.60 11.24 3.39
CA LEU A 27 14.57 10.87 4.82
C LEU A 27 15.97 10.59 5.37
N TRP A 28 16.83 9.92 4.61
CA TRP A 28 18.21 9.67 5.03
C TRP A 28 19.08 10.92 5.12
N ARG A 29 18.72 11.97 4.37
CA ARG A 29 19.39 13.28 4.40
C ARG A 29 18.82 14.19 5.49
N GLY A 30 17.75 13.78 6.19
CA GLY A 30 17.02 14.63 7.15
C GLY A 30 16.18 15.72 6.48
N GLU A 31 15.89 15.59 5.18
CA GLU A 31 15.09 16.54 4.41
C GLU A 31 13.58 16.23 4.55
N ASP A 32 13.10 16.25 5.80
CA ASP A 32 11.80 15.66 6.18
C ASP A 32 10.61 16.39 5.55
N TYR A 33 10.70 17.72 5.39
CA TYR A 33 9.73 18.52 4.65
C TYR A 33 9.61 18.07 3.18
N ALA A 34 10.74 17.84 2.52
CA ALA A 34 10.75 17.39 1.14
C ALA A 34 10.22 15.96 1.02
N ALA A 35 10.56 15.08 1.97
CA ALA A 35 10.04 13.71 2.03
C ALA A 35 8.51 13.69 2.17
N LEU A 36 7.95 14.53 3.04
CA LEU A 36 6.51 14.71 3.19
C LEU A 36 5.86 15.19 1.89
N ILE A 37 6.43 16.20 1.24
CA ILE A 37 5.91 16.73 -0.04
C ILE A 37 5.90 15.64 -1.11
N VAL A 38 6.99 14.88 -1.25
CA VAL A 38 7.09 13.77 -2.20
C VAL A 38 6.02 12.71 -1.91
N PHE A 39 5.86 12.32 -0.64
CA PHE A 39 4.84 11.36 -0.24
C PHE A 39 3.42 11.83 -0.58
N VAL A 40 3.08 13.08 -0.24
CA VAL A 40 1.76 13.66 -0.49
C VAL A 40 1.48 13.76 -1.99
N ILE A 41 2.43 14.27 -2.79
CA ILE A 41 2.28 14.36 -4.25
C ILE A 41 2.11 12.96 -4.86
N ALA A 42 2.90 11.99 -4.43
CA ALA A 42 2.78 10.61 -4.89
C ALA A 42 1.41 9.99 -4.55
N GLY A 43 0.90 10.21 -3.34
CA GLY A 43 -0.41 9.70 -2.93
C GLY A 43 -1.58 10.39 -3.62
N VAL A 44 -1.51 11.70 -3.80
CA VAL A 44 -2.55 12.48 -4.50
C VAL A 44 -2.60 12.11 -5.98
N THR A 45 -1.44 11.94 -6.63
CA THR A 45 -1.39 11.54 -8.05
C THR A 45 -1.99 10.16 -8.27
N ASP A 46 -1.76 9.18 -7.38
CA ASP A 46 -2.43 7.88 -7.46
C ASP A 46 -3.95 8.00 -7.32
N ALA A 47 -4.43 8.73 -6.31
CA ALA A 47 -5.86 8.87 -6.09
C ALA A 47 -6.58 9.51 -7.30
N LEU A 48 -5.94 10.51 -7.90
CA LEU A 48 -6.43 11.16 -9.12
C LEU A 48 -6.41 10.22 -10.33
N ASP A 49 -5.33 9.47 -10.54
CA ASP A 49 -5.23 8.50 -11.63
C ASP A 49 -6.25 7.39 -11.48
N GLY A 50 -6.37 6.82 -10.29
CA GLY A 50 -7.34 5.78 -9.97
C GLY A 50 -8.77 6.25 -10.20
N PHE A 51 -9.06 7.53 -9.92
CA PHE A 51 -10.37 8.13 -10.19
C PHE A 51 -10.61 8.36 -11.69
N LEU A 52 -9.66 8.98 -12.39
CA LEU A 52 -9.75 9.28 -13.82
C LEU A 52 -9.81 7.99 -14.65
N ALA A 53 -8.98 6.99 -14.34
CA ALA A 53 -8.94 5.72 -15.03
C ALA A 53 -10.26 4.94 -14.90
N LYS A 54 -10.92 4.99 -13.73
CA LYS A 54 -12.25 4.41 -13.52
C LYS A 54 -13.34 5.17 -14.26
N ARG A 55 -13.28 6.51 -14.28
CA ARG A 55 -14.31 7.35 -14.89
C ARG A 55 -14.28 7.34 -16.42
N PHE A 56 -13.09 7.26 -17.01
CA PHE A 56 -12.91 7.34 -18.46
C PHE A 56 -12.58 5.98 -19.11
N ASN A 57 -12.51 4.90 -18.33
CA ASN A 57 -12.21 3.54 -18.80
C ASN A 57 -10.88 3.44 -19.59
N LEU A 58 -9.91 4.30 -19.24
CA LEU A 58 -8.64 4.48 -19.94
C LEU A 58 -7.53 3.51 -19.46
N GLN A 59 -7.87 2.47 -18.71
CA GLN A 59 -6.88 1.51 -18.20
C GLN A 59 -6.31 0.65 -19.32
N THR A 60 -5.00 0.75 -19.53
CA THR A 60 -4.25 -0.23 -20.34
C THR A 60 -4.10 -1.54 -19.57
N ARG A 61 -3.96 -2.68 -20.28
CA ARG A 61 -3.72 -3.99 -19.63
C ARG A 61 -2.46 -3.99 -18.77
N PHE A 62 -1.44 -3.24 -19.18
CA PHE A 62 -0.15 -3.13 -18.49
C PHE A 62 -0.25 -2.24 -17.23
N GLY A 63 -0.86 -1.05 -17.35
CA GLY A 63 -1.04 -0.13 -16.23
C GLY A 63 -1.86 -0.74 -15.08
N ARG A 64 -2.85 -1.60 -15.39
CA ARG A 64 -3.68 -2.27 -14.39
C ARG A 64 -2.89 -3.09 -13.36
N TYR A 65 -1.75 -3.66 -13.75
CA TYR A 65 -0.88 -4.43 -12.84
C TYR A 65 0.24 -3.59 -12.23
N LEU A 66 0.74 -2.59 -12.97
CA LEU A 66 1.81 -1.71 -12.49
C LEU A 66 1.33 -0.72 -11.43
N ASP A 67 0.11 -0.17 -11.55
CA ASP A 67 -0.44 0.80 -10.59
C ASP A 67 -0.47 0.24 -9.15
N PRO A 68 -1.09 -0.93 -8.88
CA PRO A 68 -1.10 -1.48 -7.52
C PRO A 68 0.29 -1.88 -7.00
N ALA A 69 1.22 -2.22 -7.91
CA ALA A 69 2.58 -2.58 -7.54
C ALA A 69 3.39 -1.35 -7.10
N ALA A 70 3.27 -0.25 -7.84
CA ALA A 70 3.94 1.02 -7.51
C ALA A 70 3.47 1.58 -6.16
N ASP A 71 2.16 1.55 -5.90
CA ASP A 71 1.63 1.99 -4.60
C ASP A 71 2.13 1.14 -3.43
N LYS A 72 2.14 -0.18 -3.61
CA LYS A 72 2.66 -1.09 -2.58
C LYS A 72 4.14 -0.86 -2.33
N LEU A 73 4.92 -0.58 -3.37
CA LEU A 73 6.34 -0.28 -3.24
C LEU A 73 6.56 1.00 -2.43
N LEU A 74 5.83 2.08 -2.74
CA LEU A 74 5.94 3.33 -1.97
C LEU A 74 5.67 3.07 -0.48
N MET A 75 4.55 2.41 -0.16
CA MET A 75 4.19 2.12 1.22
C MET A 75 5.20 1.20 1.93
N LEU A 76 5.63 0.11 1.29
CA LEU A 76 6.59 -0.83 1.86
C LEU A 76 7.91 -0.13 2.17
N ILE A 77 8.39 0.67 1.22
CA ILE A 77 9.65 1.41 1.34
C ILE A 77 9.54 2.49 2.43
N SER A 78 8.42 3.22 2.50
CA SER A 78 8.19 4.19 3.58
C SER A 78 8.19 3.54 4.96
N PHE A 79 7.51 2.41 5.15
CA PHE A 79 7.51 1.68 6.43
C PHE A 79 8.90 1.16 6.81
N LEU A 80 9.67 0.66 5.83
CA LEU A 80 11.06 0.23 6.08
C LEU A 80 11.95 1.41 6.47
N ALA A 81 11.92 2.50 5.71
CA ALA A 81 12.73 3.69 5.99
C ALA A 81 12.42 4.28 7.38
N LEU A 82 11.13 4.45 7.70
CA LEU A 82 10.71 4.97 9.01
C LEU A 82 11.09 4.02 10.16
N ALA A 83 11.11 2.71 9.93
CA ALA A 83 11.57 1.75 10.93
C ALA A 83 13.10 1.78 11.12
N MET A 84 13.86 1.92 10.04
CA MET A 84 15.32 2.03 10.10
C MET A 84 15.77 3.32 10.79
N LEU A 85 15.01 4.40 10.65
CA LEU A 85 15.22 5.67 11.36
C LEU A 85 14.74 5.64 12.81
N GLY A 86 14.15 4.52 13.28
CA GLY A 86 13.64 4.39 14.64
C GLY A 86 12.34 5.16 14.91
N VAL A 87 11.76 5.81 13.89
CA VAL A 87 10.53 6.59 14.01
C VAL A 87 9.32 5.65 14.16
N THR A 88 9.27 4.58 13.38
CA THR A 88 8.20 3.55 13.45
C THR A 88 8.74 2.27 14.09
N PRO A 89 8.01 1.61 14.99
CA PRO A 89 8.45 0.35 15.58
C PRO A 89 8.62 -0.76 14.52
N ILE A 90 9.74 -1.48 14.57
CA ILE A 90 10.07 -2.56 13.63
C ILE A 90 8.98 -3.64 13.61
N TRP A 91 8.38 -3.96 14.75
CA TRP A 91 7.31 -4.96 14.84
C TRP A 91 6.07 -4.58 14.02
N LEU A 92 5.73 -3.28 13.95
CA LEU A 92 4.58 -2.78 13.20
C LEU A 92 4.87 -2.88 11.70
N THR A 93 6.07 -2.47 11.28
CA THR A 93 6.54 -2.62 9.90
C THR A 93 6.53 -4.09 9.47
N ALA A 94 7.06 -4.99 10.29
CA ALA A 94 7.07 -6.43 10.01
C ALA A 94 5.64 -6.99 9.86
N LEU A 95 4.71 -6.57 10.71
CA LEU A 95 3.30 -6.97 10.64
C LEU A 95 2.65 -6.54 9.31
N VAL A 96 2.84 -5.28 8.92
CA VAL A 96 2.30 -4.72 7.65
C VAL A 96 2.86 -5.47 6.46
N ILE A 97 4.19 -5.61 6.37
CA ILE A 97 4.87 -6.30 5.26
C ILE A 97 4.43 -7.77 5.18
N THR A 98 4.39 -8.47 6.32
CA THR A 98 4.00 -9.89 6.38
C THR A 98 2.57 -10.07 5.87
N ARG A 99 1.62 -9.25 6.34
CA ARG A 99 0.23 -9.30 5.87
C ARG A 99 0.16 -9.07 4.36
N ASP A 100 0.92 -8.13 3.84
CA ASP A 100 0.92 -7.79 2.42
C ASP A 100 1.50 -8.89 1.53
N LEU A 101 2.59 -9.53 1.98
CA LEU A 101 3.17 -10.70 1.33
C LEU A 101 2.22 -11.89 1.38
N CYS A 102 1.60 -12.16 2.53
CA CYS A 102 0.60 -13.23 2.65
C CYS A 102 -0.51 -13.07 1.62
N ILE A 103 -1.05 -11.85 1.44
CA ILE A 103 -2.11 -11.59 0.46
C ILE A 103 -1.65 -11.90 -0.96
N VAL A 104 -0.47 -11.42 -1.36
CA VAL A 104 0.08 -11.64 -2.71
C VAL A 104 0.33 -13.13 -2.96
N ILE A 105 0.98 -13.81 -2.02
CA ILE A 105 1.28 -15.24 -2.10
C ILE A 105 -0.02 -16.05 -2.15
N GLY A 106 -0.98 -15.76 -1.28
CA GLY A 106 -2.25 -16.47 -1.23
C GLY A 106 -3.08 -16.32 -2.51
N ILE A 107 -3.08 -15.13 -3.13
CA ILE A 107 -3.69 -14.93 -4.45
C ILE A 107 -2.92 -15.70 -5.54
N GLY A 108 -1.58 -15.69 -5.51
CA GLY A 108 -0.75 -16.42 -6.46
C GLY A 108 -0.98 -17.94 -6.40
N LEU A 109 -0.97 -18.52 -5.20
CA LEU A 109 -1.25 -19.94 -4.98
C LEU A 109 -2.67 -20.31 -5.40
N ALA A 110 -3.66 -19.46 -5.10
CA ALA A 110 -5.04 -19.64 -5.54
C ALA A 110 -5.15 -19.74 -7.06
N TYR A 111 -4.41 -18.89 -7.78
CA TYR A 111 -4.37 -18.92 -9.24
C TYR A 111 -3.68 -20.18 -9.77
N LEU A 112 -2.53 -20.54 -9.19
CA LEU A 112 -1.78 -21.75 -9.59
C LEU A 112 -2.56 -23.04 -9.38
N TRP A 113 -3.41 -23.10 -8.36
CA TRP A 113 -4.21 -24.29 -8.03
C TRP A 113 -5.65 -24.21 -8.54
N ALA A 114 -5.97 -23.24 -9.41
CA ALA A 114 -7.30 -23.03 -9.97
C ALA A 114 -8.42 -23.02 -8.91
N LEU A 115 -8.12 -22.53 -7.70
CA LEU A 115 -9.09 -22.45 -6.62
C LEU A 115 -10.21 -21.48 -7.03
N PRO A 116 -11.49 -21.76 -6.72
CA PRO A 116 -12.62 -20.90 -7.05
C PRO A 116 -12.69 -19.68 -6.14
N LEU A 117 -11.60 -18.91 -6.07
CA LEU A 117 -11.47 -17.68 -5.32
C LEU A 117 -11.82 -16.51 -6.22
N ARG A 118 -12.95 -15.87 -5.95
CA ARG A 118 -13.18 -14.52 -6.45
C ARG A 118 -12.23 -13.60 -5.70
N ALA A 119 -11.18 -13.14 -6.38
CA ALA A 119 -10.20 -12.18 -5.87
C ALA A 119 -10.83 -10.77 -5.73
N THR A 120 -11.92 -10.66 -4.96
CA THR A 120 -12.53 -9.36 -4.65
C THR A 120 -11.83 -8.79 -3.42
N PRO A 121 -11.25 -7.57 -3.52
CA PRO A 121 -10.61 -6.92 -2.37
C PRO A 121 -11.63 -6.74 -1.24
N SER A 122 -11.30 -7.22 -0.04
CA SER A 122 -12.18 -7.13 1.13
C SER A 122 -12.27 -5.68 1.62
N LEU A 123 -13.40 -5.31 2.20
CA LEU A 123 -13.59 -3.98 2.80
C LEU A 123 -12.54 -3.71 3.89
N LEU A 124 -12.23 -4.71 4.71
CA LEU A 124 -11.15 -4.68 5.71
C LEU A 124 -9.78 -4.49 5.05
N GLY A 125 -9.56 -5.10 3.89
CA GLY A 125 -8.35 -4.96 3.12
C GLY A 125 -8.07 -3.51 2.71
N LYS A 126 -9.10 -2.82 2.22
CA LYS A 126 -9.05 -1.41 1.83
C LYS A 126 -8.95 -0.47 3.04
N ALA A 127 -9.69 -0.77 4.11
CA ALA A 127 -9.62 0.03 5.33
C ALA A 127 -8.21 0.00 5.94
N SER A 128 -7.58 -1.18 5.97
CA SER A 128 -6.20 -1.34 6.44
C SER A 128 -5.21 -0.51 5.63
N THR A 129 -5.33 -0.46 4.31
CA THR A 129 -4.43 0.35 3.47
C THR A 129 -4.63 1.85 3.70
N VAL A 130 -5.89 2.31 3.87
CA VAL A 130 -6.17 3.72 4.18
C VAL A 130 -5.56 4.12 5.52
N VAL A 131 -5.72 3.29 6.55
CA VAL A 131 -5.15 3.54 7.88
C VAL A 131 -3.61 3.55 7.83
N GLN A 132 -2.99 2.66 7.05
CA GLN A 132 -1.54 2.64 6.85
C GLN A 132 -1.02 3.90 6.12
N VAL A 133 -1.68 4.33 5.05
CA VAL A 133 -1.33 5.56 4.32
C VAL A 133 -1.47 6.78 5.24
N ALA A 134 -2.57 6.85 6.00
CA ALA A 134 -2.79 7.92 6.97
C ALA A 134 -1.72 7.94 8.07
N TYR A 135 -1.31 6.77 8.57
CA TYR A 135 -0.23 6.66 9.55
C TYR A 135 1.11 7.16 9.00
N VAL A 136 1.51 6.72 7.81
CA VAL A 136 2.78 7.18 7.20
C VAL A 136 2.73 8.69 6.97
N GLY A 137 1.63 9.23 6.44
CA GLY A 137 1.46 10.67 6.26
C GLY A 137 1.52 11.45 7.57
N LEU A 138 0.88 10.94 8.63
CA LEU A 138 0.94 11.52 9.97
C LEU A 138 2.36 11.54 10.53
N VAL A 139 3.08 10.42 10.44
CA VAL A 139 4.45 10.30 10.95
C VAL A 139 5.39 11.23 10.18
N LEU A 140 5.29 11.30 8.86
CA LEU A 140 6.07 12.24 8.05
C LEU A 140 5.74 13.70 8.37
N LEU A 141 4.47 14.01 8.66
CA LEU A 141 4.06 15.34 9.09
C LEU A 141 4.66 15.70 10.45
N MET A 142 4.60 14.76 11.40
CA MET A 142 5.20 14.95 12.72
C MET A 142 6.71 15.16 12.63
N LEU A 143 7.39 14.40 11.76
CA LEU A 143 8.82 14.52 11.54
C LEU A 143 9.18 15.87 10.88
N ALA A 144 8.46 16.26 9.81
CA ALA A 144 8.73 17.51 9.11
C ALA A 144 8.57 18.74 10.02
N PHE A 145 7.53 18.78 10.86
CA PHE A 145 7.23 19.93 11.70
C PHE A 145 7.73 19.81 13.14
N ASP A 146 8.56 18.80 13.44
CA ASP A 146 9.09 18.52 14.78
C ASP A 146 7.98 18.46 15.87
N ILE A 147 6.87 17.80 15.54
CA ILE A 147 5.70 17.69 16.40
C ILE A 147 5.83 16.47 17.32
N GLU A 148 6.02 16.71 18.61
CA GLU A 148 6.04 15.65 19.63
C GLU A 148 4.63 15.26 20.10
N ALA A 149 3.94 14.41 19.34
CA ALA A 149 2.61 13.90 19.68
C ALA A 149 2.59 12.38 19.96
N HIS A 150 3.34 11.95 20.99
CA HIS A 150 3.51 10.53 21.36
C HIS A 150 2.19 9.77 21.54
N VAL A 151 1.20 10.38 22.20
CA VAL A 151 -0.11 9.73 22.44
C VAL A 151 -0.85 9.48 21.13
N LEU A 152 -0.88 10.48 20.24
CA LEU A 152 -1.52 10.37 18.93
C LEU A 152 -0.84 9.30 18.06
N LYS A 153 0.50 9.29 18.06
CA LYS A 153 1.30 8.29 17.35
C LYS A 153 0.99 6.87 17.84
N ASN A 154 0.97 6.64 19.15
CA ASN A 154 0.67 5.32 19.73
C ASN A 154 -0.74 4.84 19.36
N PHE A 155 -1.74 5.73 19.41
CA PHE A 155 -3.10 5.38 18.94
C PHE A 155 -3.11 5.02 17.46
N ALA A 156 -2.38 5.76 16.62
CA ALA A 156 -2.27 5.48 15.19
C ALA A 156 -1.56 4.13 14.92
N GLU A 157 -0.50 3.80 15.66
CA GLU A 157 0.19 2.50 15.57
C GLU A 157 -0.74 1.34 15.94
N ILE A 158 -1.49 1.47 17.03
CA ILE A 158 -2.48 0.46 17.47
C ILE A 158 -3.57 0.29 16.41
N ALA A 159 -4.06 1.40 15.83
CA ALA A 159 -5.04 1.35 14.76
C ALA A 159 -4.49 0.61 13.53
N VAL A 160 -3.27 0.92 13.08
CA VAL A 160 -2.61 0.20 11.98
C VAL A 160 -2.51 -1.29 12.30
N ALA A 161 -2.06 -1.65 13.50
CA ALA A 161 -1.92 -3.04 13.91
C ALA A 161 -3.27 -3.77 13.90
N ALA A 162 -4.30 -3.18 14.52
CA ALA A 162 -5.64 -3.77 14.59
C ALA A 162 -6.26 -4.01 13.21
N PHE A 163 -6.21 -3.01 12.32
CA PHE A 163 -6.74 -3.16 10.96
C PHE A 163 -5.92 -4.13 10.11
N THR A 164 -4.60 -4.16 10.29
CA THR A 164 -3.72 -5.09 9.57
C THR A 164 -4.00 -6.54 9.99
N VAL A 165 -4.13 -6.81 11.29
CA VAL A 165 -4.49 -8.13 11.82
C VAL A 165 -5.90 -8.53 11.36
N ALA A 166 -6.89 -7.66 11.53
CA ALA A 166 -8.27 -7.93 11.11
C ALA A 166 -8.35 -8.24 9.61
N SER A 167 -7.61 -7.50 8.79
CA SER A 167 -7.51 -7.78 7.37
C SER A 167 -6.82 -9.13 7.10
N GLY A 168 -5.70 -9.43 7.76
CA GLY A 168 -4.97 -10.69 7.58
C GLY A 168 -5.84 -11.90 7.90
N LEU A 169 -6.56 -11.85 9.02
CA LEU A 169 -7.52 -12.89 9.42
C LEU A 169 -8.66 -13.06 8.40
N GLY A 170 -9.19 -11.95 7.88
CA GLY A 170 -10.24 -11.99 6.85
C GLY A 170 -9.79 -12.71 5.58
N TYR A 171 -8.55 -12.48 5.12
CA TYR A 171 -7.99 -13.18 3.96
C TYR A 171 -7.68 -14.65 4.27
N ALA A 172 -7.13 -14.95 5.45
CA ALA A 172 -6.86 -16.33 5.87
C ALA A 172 -8.15 -17.18 5.89
N GLN A 173 -9.24 -16.65 6.46
CA GLN A 173 -10.55 -17.31 6.46
C GLN A 173 -11.09 -17.55 5.05
N LEU A 174 -10.91 -16.59 4.14
CA LEU A 174 -11.33 -16.72 2.75
C LEU A 174 -10.59 -17.88 2.05
N TRP A 175 -9.27 -17.98 2.24
CA TRP A 175 -8.47 -19.05 1.64
C TRP A 175 -8.80 -20.43 2.23
N LEU A 176 -8.98 -20.53 3.55
CA LEU A 176 -9.39 -21.79 4.20
C LEU A 176 -10.72 -22.30 3.65
N ARG A 177 -11.71 -21.40 3.47
CA ARG A 177 -13.01 -21.75 2.89
C ARG A 177 -12.87 -22.24 1.46
N ALA A 178 -12.06 -21.58 0.62
CA ALA A 178 -11.83 -22.02 -0.74
C ALA A 178 -11.13 -23.39 -0.84
N ALA A 179 -10.10 -23.62 -0.02
CA ALA A 179 -9.40 -24.89 0.05
C ALA A 179 -10.33 -26.04 0.49
N SER A 180 -11.26 -25.78 1.43
CA SER A 180 -12.23 -26.78 1.89
C SER A 180 -13.26 -27.18 0.82
N HIS A 181 -13.64 -26.26 -0.07
CA HIS A 181 -14.59 -26.55 -1.16
C HIS A 181 -13.95 -27.36 -2.29
N SER A 182 -12.68 -27.09 -2.61
CA SER A 182 -11.94 -27.85 -3.63
C SER A 182 -11.77 -29.34 -3.29
N ARG A 183 -11.67 -29.70 -2.01
CA ARG A 183 -11.60 -31.11 -1.56
C ARG A 183 -12.92 -31.87 -1.64
N ARG A 184 -14.05 -31.19 -1.81
CA ARG A 184 -15.38 -31.84 -1.93
C ARG A 184 -15.79 -32.12 -3.38
N THR A 185 -15.07 -31.57 -4.34
CA THR A 185 -15.37 -31.67 -5.78
C THR A 185 -14.31 -32.46 -6.56
N ALA A 186 -13.28 -32.97 -5.89
CA ALA A 186 -12.27 -33.89 -6.41
C ALA A 186 -12.55 -35.29 -5.88
#